data_AF-A0A7S9YYM9-F1
#
_entry.id   AF-A0A7S9YYM9-F1
#
_cell.length_a   1.000
_cell.length_b   1.000
_cell.length_c   1.000
_cell.angle_alpha   90.00
_cell.angle_beta   90.00
_cell.angle_gamma   90.00
#
_symmetry.space_group_name_H-M   'P 1'
#
loop_
_entity.id
_entity.type
_entity.pdbx_description
1 polymer ?
#
loop_
_entity_poly.entity_id
_entity_poly.type
_entity_poly.pdbx_seq_one_letter_code
_entity_poly.pdbx_strand_id
1 'polypeptide(L)' 'MTHALNAQECLERARMHEQLAATTADASARTMHQAMAAEFRRRAAMGTIDGVSPVISKPVIELTVNAA' A
#
# COMPACT_ATOMS: atom_id res chain seq x y z
N MET A 1 10.19 15.86 8.02
CA MET A 1 10.53 14.65 8.79
C MET A 1 9.59 13.55 8.36
N THR A 2 10.03 12.63 7.51
CA THR A 2 9.24 11.47 7.10
C THR A 2 9.20 10.47 8.24
N HIS A 3 8.10 10.40 8.98
CA HIS A 3 7.89 9.40 10.03
C HIS A 3 7.81 8.02 9.36
N ALA A 4 8.92 7.28 9.37
CA ALA A 4 8.91 5.86 9.09
C ALA A 4 8.05 5.20 10.17
N LEU A 5 6.93 4.58 9.76
CA LEU A 5 6.05 3.87 10.67
C LEU A 5 6.80 2.67 11.23
N ASN A 6 6.82 2.52 12.55
CA ASN A 6 7.42 1.35 13.19
C ASN A 6 6.58 0.08 12.91
N ALA A 7 7.13 -1.09 13.23
CA ALA A 7 6.47 -2.36 12.93
C ALA A 7 5.07 -2.48 13.58
N GLN A 8 4.91 -1.93 14.79
CA GLN A 8 3.63 -1.96 15.51
C GLN A 8 2.59 -1.06 14.84
N GLU A 9 2.95 0.17 14.48
CA GLU A 9 2.07 1.09 13.73
C GLU A 9 1.67 0.50 12.37
N CYS A 10 2.58 -0.21 11.71
CA CYS A 10 2.27 -0.94 10.49
C CYS A 10 1.23 -2.04 10.74
N LEU A 11 1.35 -2.82 11.81
CA LEU A 11 0.35 -3.85 12.14
C LEU A 11 -1.02 -3.24 12.49
N GLU A 12 -1.06 -2.12 13.20
CA GLU A 12 -2.31 -1.42 13.50
C GLU A 12 -3.00 -0.91 12.23
N ARG A 13 -2.24 -0.30 11.31
CA ARG A 13 -2.77 0.13 10.02
C ARG A 13 -3.23 -1.03 9.15
N ALA A 14 -2.53 -2.16 9.19
CA ALA A 14 -2.97 -3.36 8.50
C ALA A 14 -4.36 -3.81 9.00
N ARG A 15 -4.56 -3.91 10.31
CA ARG A 15 -5.85 -4.31 10.90
C ARG A 15 -6.97 -3.32 10.56
N MET A 16 -6.69 -2.02 10.58
CA MET A 16 -7.66 -1.00 10.19
C MET A 16 -8.13 -1.21 8.76
N HIS A 17 -7.20 -1.42 7.81
CA HIS A 17 -7.56 -1.66 6.42
C HIS A 17 -8.35 -2.96 6.20
N GLU A 18 -8.09 -4.00 6.99
CA GLU A 18 -8.91 -5.22 6.94
C GLU A 18 -10.34 -5.00 7.40
N GLN A 19 -10.53 -4.22 8.47
CA GLN A 19 -11.87 -3.85 8.94
C GLN A 19 -12.60 -3.03 7.87
N LEU A 20 -11.92 -2.08 7.22
CA LEU A 20 -12.49 -1.33 6.11
C LEU A 20 -12.86 -2.25 4.94
N ALA A 21 -11.99 -3.20 4.57
CA ALA A 21 -12.30 -4.16 3.51
C ALA A 21 -13.53 -5.03 3.85
N ALA A 22 -13.69 -5.42 5.11
CA ALA A 22 -14.82 -6.25 5.55
C ALA A 22 -16.16 -5.50 5.45
N THR A 23 -16.17 -4.19 5.69
CA THR A 23 -17.39 -3.36 5.66
C THR A 23 -17.64 -2.68 4.31
N THR A 24 -16.66 -2.70 3.40
CA THR A 24 -16.78 -2.05 2.08
C THR A 24 -17.56 -2.93 1.09
N ALA A 25 -18.68 -2.41 0.59
CA ALA A 25 -19.51 -3.09 -0.41
C ALA A 25 -18.87 -3.08 -1.81
N ASP A 26 -18.18 -1.99 -2.18
CA ASP A 26 -17.51 -1.88 -3.48
C ASP A 26 -16.32 -2.85 -3.59
N ALA A 27 -16.32 -3.67 -4.64
CA ALA A 27 -15.28 -4.66 -4.89
C ALA A 27 -13.92 -4.01 -5.18
N SER A 28 -13.91 -2.87 -5.87
CA SER A 28 -12.67 -2.17 -6.20
C SER A 28 -12.02 -1.59 -4.94
N ALA A 29 -12.77 -0.82 -4.15
CA ALA A 29 -12.28 -0.26 -2.89
C ALA A 29 -11.88 -1.34 -1.88
N ARG A 30 -12.62 -2.45 -1.81
CA ARG A 30 -12.24 -3.60 -0.97
C ARG A 30 -10.89 -4.18 -1.35
N THR A 31 -10.63 -4.35 -2.65
CA THR A 31 -9.34 -4.84 -3.16
C THR A 31 -8.20 -3.89 -2.79
N MET A 32 -8.41 -2.58 -2.88
CA MET A 32 -7.41 -1.59 -2.46
C MET A 32 -7.09 -1.70 -0.98
N HIS A 33 -8.11 -1.81 -0.11
CA HIS A 33 -7.92 -1.98 1.32
C HIS A 33 -7.15 -3.27 1.65
N GLN A 34 -7.47 -4.37 0.98
CA GLN A 34 -6.73 -5.63 1.15
C GLN A 34 -5.27 -5.50 0.72
N ALA A 35 -5.01 -4.84 -0.41
CA ALA A 35 -3.65 -4.60 -0.89
C ALA A 35 -2.83 -3.76 0.11
N MET A 36 -3.42 -2.69 0.65
CA MET A 36 -2.77 -1.86 1.67
C MET A 36 -2.51 -2.65 2.96
N ALA A 37 -3.47 -3.44 3.43
CA ALA A 37 -3.27 -4.29 4.61
C ALA A 37 -2.10 -5.28 4.42
N ALA A 38 -2.01 -5.89 3.24
CA ALA A 38 -0.91 -6.77 2.88
C ALA A 38 0.44 -6.03 2.83
N GLU A 39 0.47 -4.81 2.31
CA GLU A 39 1.67 -3.99 2.26
C GLU A 39 2.16 -3.61 3.67
N PHE A 40 1.26 -3.17 4.55
CA PHE A 40 1.62 -2.83 5.92
C PHE A 40 2.13 -4.06 6.69
N ARG A 41 1.56 -5.26 6.46
CA ARG A 41 2.11 -6.50 7.03
C ARG A 41 3.51 -6.81 6.55
N ARG A 42 3.79 -6.63 5.25
CA ARG A 42 5.14 -6.80 4.70
C ARG A 42 6.11 -5.82 5.36
N ARG A 43 5.73 -4.55 5.47
CA ARG A 43 6.54 -3.51 6.15
C ARG A 43 6.80 -3.85 7.61
N ALA A 44 5.80 -4.35 8.34
CA ALA A 44 5.96 -4.79 9.72
C ALA A 44 6.93 -5.97 9.85
N ALA A 45 6.89 -6.94 8.93
CA ALA A 45 7.82 -8.07 8.90
C ALA A 45 9.25 -7.66 8.51
N MET A 46 9.39 -6.57 7.74
CA MET A 46 10.68 -6.01 7.31
C MET A 46 11.29 -5.01 8.31
N GLY A 47 10.66 -4.81 9.47
CA GLY A 47 10.87 -3.72 10.44
C GLY A 47 12.24 -3.62 11.12
N THR A 48 13.34 -3.69 10.37
CA THR A 48 14.70 -3.34 10.84
C THR A 48 15.58 -2.74 9.74
N ILE A 49 15.15 -2.69 8.48
CA ILE A 49 15.95 -2.07 7.41
C ILE A 49 15.29 -0.74 7.01
N ASP A 50 15.81 0.31 7.63
CA ASP A 50 15.56 1.71 7.32
C ASP A 50 15.49 1.97 5.81
N GLY A 51 14.43 2.67 5.41
CA GLY A 51 14.47 3.56 4.26
C GLY A 51 14.34 2.91 2.88
N VAL A 52 13.31 3.37 2.16
CA VAL A 52 13.18 3.27 0.69
C VAL A 52 12.69 1.93 0.16
N SER A 53 11.36 1.84 0.04
CA SER A 53 10.81 1.63 -1.30
C SER A 53 9.40 2.20 -1.35
N PRO A 54 9.22 3.41 -1.91
CA PRO A 54 7.91 3.78 -2.38
C PRO A 54 7.62 2.86 -3.57
N VAL A 55 6.86 1.80 -3.35
CA VAL A 55 6.24 1.05 -4.45
C VAL A 55 5.16 1.97 -5.03
N ILE A 56 5.62 2.98 -5.75
CA ILE A 56 4.82 3.76 -6.68
C ILE A 56 4.47 2.77 -7.78
N SER A 57 3.35 2.07 -7.60
CA SER A 57 2.65 1.44 -8.71
C SER A 57 2.07 2.55 -9.57
N LYS A 58 2.93 3.21 -10.36
CA LYS A 58 2.51 3.96 -11.53
C LYS A 58 2.38 2.94 -12.66
N PRO A 59 1.20 2.76 -13.28
CA PRO A 59 1.20 2.21 -14.62
C PRO A 59 1.89 3.24 -15.52
N VAL A 60 3.11 2.92 -15.97
CA VAL A 60 3.76 3.63 -17.07
C VAL A 60 2.97 3.29 -18.32
N ILE A 61 2.07 4.19 -18.71
CA ILE A 61 1.49 4.21 -20.05
C ILE A 61 2.22 5.33 -20.78
N GLU A 62 3.37 5.00 -21.35
CA GLU A 62 4.09 5.88 -22.25
C GLU A 62 3.34 5.87 -23.60
N LEU A 63 2.48 6.86 -23.81
CA LEU A 63 1.78 7.04 -25.09
C LEU A 63 2.61 7.98 -25.98
N THR A 64 3.62 7.43 -26.65
CA THR A 64 4.27 8.11 -27.79
C THR A 64 3.36 7.98 -29.01
N VAL A 65 2.50 8.97 -29.24
CA VAL A 65 1.90 9.17 -30.57
C VAL A 65 2.91 9.95 -31.40
N ASN A 66 3.64 9.22 -32.24
CA ASN A 66 4.36 9.76 -33.37
C ASN A 66 3.43 9.73 -34.59
N ALA A 67 2.98 10.90 -35.05
CA ALA A 67 2.39 11.12 -36.36
C ALA A 67 2.75 12.56 -36.75
N ALA A 68 3.84 12.73 -37.51
CA ALA A 68 3.89 12.85 -38.97
C ALA A 68 3.84 14.32 -39.40
#